data_AF-A0A150XUF8-F1
#
_entry.id   AF-A0A150XUF8-F1
#
_cell.length_a   1.000
_cell.length_b   1.000
_cell.length_c   1.000
_cell.angle_alpha   90.00
_cell.angle_beta   90.00
_cell.angle_gamma   90.00
#
_symmetry.space_group_name_H-M   'P 1'
#
loop_
_entity.id
_entity.type
_entity.pdbx_description
1 polymer ?
#
loop_
_entity_poly.entity_id
_entity_poly.type
_entity_poly.pdbx_seq_one_letter_code
_entity_poly.pdbx_strand_id
1 'polypeptide(L)'
;MIDDIFFKRFTMEELTKLKSYIERIKTQRESKLPTEIKESDVSIRCKDFLLGLEIDSWPQLEDFSENEIKKAKNMGTKIFREISKELRKRGLKLKIEG
;
A
#
# COMPACT_ATOMS: atom_id res chain seq x y z
N MET A 1 -9.28 21.82 -28.65
CA MET A 1 -10.59 21.14 -28.65
C MET A 1 -10.27 19.66 -28.49
N ILE A 2 -10.36 19.13 -27.27
CA ILE A 2 -10.26 17.68 -27.07
C ILE A 2 -11.64 17.17 -27.48
N ASP A 3 -11.71 16.39 -28.56
CA ASP A 3 -12.96 15.96 -29.17
C ASP A 3 -13.91 15.32 -28.14
N ASP A 4 -15.06 15.98 -27.93
CA ASP A 4 -16.24 15.51 -27.19
C ASP A 4 -16.79 14.16 -27.69
N ILE A 5 -16.23 13.62 -28.78
CA ILE A 5 -16.60 12.35 -29.41
C ILE A 5 -16.00 11.15 -28.67
N PHE A 6 -14.86 11.30 -27.98
CA PHE A 6 -14.18 10.16 -27.34
C PHE A 6 -14.94 9.65 -26.09
N PHE A 7 -15.77 10.50 -25.48
CA PHE A 7 -16.61 10.18 -24.32
C PHE A 7 -18.02 9.71 -24.71
N LYS A 8 -18.23 9.20 -25.94
CA LYS A 8 -19.46 8.48 -26.29
C LYS A 8 -19.59 7.19 -25.45
N ARG A 9 -20.20 7.40 -24.28
CA ARG A 9 -21.08 6.52 -23.49
C ARG A 9 -20.65 5.06 -23.47
N PHE A 10 -19.70 4.75 -22.59
CA PHE A 10 -19.73 3.45 -21.94
C PHE A 10 -21.12 3.24 -21.33
N THR A 11 -21.72 2.11 -21.62
CA THR A 11 -22.96 1.67 -21.00
C THR A 11 -22.72 1.43 -19.50
N MET A 12 -23.77 1.55 -18.71
CA MET A 12 -23.70 1.22 -17.27
C MET A 12 -23.27 -0.23 -17.03
N GLU A 13 -23.59 -1.13 -17.96
CA GLU A 13 -23.16 -2.53 -17.92
C GLU A 13 -21.64 -2.68 -18.10
N GLU A 14 -21.05 -1.99 -19.08
CA GLU A 14 -19.60 -1.98 -19.30
C GLU A 14 -18.85 -1.38 -18.12
N LEU A 15 -19.36 -0.29 -17.53
CA LEU A 15 -18.79 0.31 -16.33
C LEU A 15 -18.85 -0.64 -15.13
N THR A 16 -19.94 -1.41 -15.00
CA THR A 16 -20.12 -2.39 -13.91
C THR A 16 -19.17 -3.58 -14.07
N LYS A 17 -18.99 -4.08 -15.30
CA LYS A 17 -18.03 -5.13 -15.62
C LYS A 17 -16.60 -4.67 -15.35
N LEU A 18 -16.25 -3.45 -15.77
CA LEU A 18 -14.94 -2.87 -15.52
C LEU A 18 -14.66 -2.71 -14.02
N LYS A 19 -15.62 -2.19 -13.26
CA LYS A 19 -15.50 -2.07 -11.79
C LYS A 19 -15.27 -3.45 -11.15
N SER A 20 -16.04 -4.46 -11.54
CA SER A 20 -15.91 -5.82 -11.02
C SER A 20 -14.56 -6.45 -11.37
N TYR A 21 -14.04 -6.18 -12.57
CA TYR A 21 -12.71 -6.63 -13.00
C TYR A 21 -11.58 -5.96 -12.19
N ILE A 22 -11.69 -4.64 -11.97
CA ILE A 22 -10.76 -3.89 -11.12
C ILE A 22 -10.75 -4.45 -9.70
N GLU A 23 -11.92 -4.69 -9.11
CA GLU A 23 -12.02 -5.27 -7.76
C GLU A 23 -11.41 -6.67 -7.69
N ARG A 24 -11.67 -7.55 -8.67
CA ARG A 24 -11.03 -8.88 -8.74
C ARG A 24 -9.50 -8.80 -8.81
N ILE A 25 -8.94 -7.86 -9.58
CA ILE A 25 -7.49 -7.66 -9.65
C ILE A 25 -6.92 -7.18 -8.32
N LYS A 26 -7.62 -6.29 -7.59
CA LYS A 26 -7.20 -5.84 -6.26
C LYS A 26 -7.19 -7.02 -5.27
N THR A 27 -8.29 -7.77 -5.19
CA THR A 27 -8.40 -8.91 -4.27
C THR A 27 -7.37 -10.01 -4.57
N GLN A 28 -7.10 -10.33 -5.84
CA GLN A 28 -6.06 -11.30 -6.21
C GLN A 28 -4.63 -10.83 -5.91
N ARG A 29 -4.40 -9.51 -5.85
CA ARG A 29 -3.11 -8.95 -5.42
C ARG A 29 -2.98 -8.99 -3.91
N GLU A 30 -4.04 -8.63 -3.18
CA GLU A 30 -4.09 -8.68 -1.71
C GLU A 30 -3.86 -10.11 -1.19
N SER A 31 -4.45 -11.12 -1.84
CA SER A 31 -4.34 -12.53 -1.41
C SER A 31 -2.95 -13.15 -1.61
N LYS A 32 -1.99 -12.45 -2.22
CA LYS A 32 -0.64 -12.96 -2.50
C LYS A 32 0.47 -12.22 -1.76
N LEU A 33 0.16 -11.10 -1.11
CA LEU A 33 1.18 -10.32 -0.41
C LEU A 33 1.41 -10.95 0.96
N PRO A 34 2.67 -11.23 1.34
CA PRO A 34 2.98 -11.72 2.67
C PRO A 34 2.49 -10.72 3.71
N THR A 35 1.82 -11.25 4.74
CA THR A 35 1.33 -10.47 5.88
C THR A 35 2.47 -10.13 6.83
N GLU A 36 3.40 -11.07 7.02
CA GLU A 36 4.57 -10.88 7.87
C GLU A 36 5.66 -10.07 7.16
N ILE A 37 6.36 -9.23 7.92
CA ILE A 37 7.49 -8.43 7.42
C ILE A 37 8.64 -9.34 6.98
N LYS A 38 8.91 -10.42 7.72
CA LYS A 38 10.00 -11.36 7.46
C LYS A 38 9.90 -12.00 6.07
N GLU A 39 8.69 -12.28 5.63
CA GLU A 39 8.38 -12.93 4.35
C GLU A 39 8.28 -11.94 3.17
N SER A 40 8.31 -10.63 3.42
CA SER A 40 8.14 -9.62 2.37
C SER A 40 9.39 -9.41 1.49
N ASP A 41 9.20 -8.87 0.28
CA ASP A 41 10.31 -8.59 -0.67
C ASP A 41 11.01 -7.24 -0.45
N VAL A 42 10.82 -6.59 0.69
CA VAL A 42 11.55 -5.33 1.00
C VAL A 42 13.02 -5.62 1.31
N SER A 43 13.85 -4.57 1.27
CA SER A 43 15.26 -4.72 1.59
C SER A 43 15.48 -5.20 3.02
N ILE A 44 16.58 -5.93 3.26
CA ILE A 44 16.94 -6.45 4.59
C ILE A 44 16.93 -5.32 5.64
N ARG A 45 17.52 -4.16 5.31
CA ARG A 45 17.51 -2.99 6.21
C ARG A 45 16.12 -2.46 6.54
N CYS A 46 15.16 -2.57 5.61
CA CYS A 46 13.77 -2.21 5.86
C CYS A 46 13.10 -3.22 6.82
N LYS A 47 13.36 -4.52 6.64
CA LYS A 47 12.93 -5.55 7.59
C LYS A 47 13.52 -5.32 8.98
N ASP A 48 14.83 -5.12 9.06
CA ASP A 48 15.53 -4.89 10.34
C ASP A 48 15.01 -3.64 11.04
N PHE A 49 14.71 -2.57 10.28
CA PHE A 49 14.11 -1.36 10.81
C PHE A 49 12.72 -1.63 11.40
N LEU A 50 11.83 -2.31 10.67
CA LEU A 50 10.46 -2.61 11.12
C LEU A 50 10.46 -3.55 12.33
N LEU A 51 11.24 -4.64 12.26
CA LEU A 51 11.38 -5.59 13.36
C LEU A 51 12.02 -4.94 14.60
N GLY A 52 12.94 -3.98 14.42
CA GLY A 52 13.52 -3.18 15.51
C GLY A 52 12.52 -2.23 16.18
N LEU A 53 11.36 -1.99 15.56
CA LEU A 53 10.22 -1.28 16.14
C LEU A 53 9.13 -2.24 16.66
N GLU A 54 9.43 -3.54 16.73
CA GLU A 54 8.47 -4.58 17.13
C GLU A 54 7.26 -4.68 16.20
N ILE A 55 7.46 -4.32 14.92
CA ILE A 55 6.45 -4.44 13.86
C ILE A 55 6.73 -5.74 13.09
N ASP A 56 5.95 -6.78 13.38
CA ASP A 56 6.10 -8.10 12.76
C ASP A 56 5.25 -8.29 11.50
N SER A 57 4.22 -7.46 11.31
CA SER A 57 3.28 -7.56 10.19
C SER A 57 2.94 -6.21 9.56
N TRP A 58 2.52 -6.23 8.30
CA TRP A 58 2.11 -5.03 7.58
C TRP A 58 0.86 -4.33 8.17
N PRO A 59 -0.18 -5.04 8.65
CA PRO A 59 -1.34 -4.38 9.27
C PRO A 59 -1.01 -3.61 10.55
N GLN A 60 -0.01 -4.06 11.33
CA GLN A 60 0.41 -3.34 12.55
C GLN A 60 0.93 -1.93 12.25
N LEU A 61 1.40 -1.64 11.03
CA LEU A 61 1.83 -0.28 10.65
C LEU A 61 0.68 0.73 10.69
N GLU A 62 -0.59 0.30 10.62
CA GLU A 62 -1.74 1.21 10.69
C GLU A 62 -1.90 1.85 12.08
N ASP A 63 -1.29 1.27 13.12
CA ASP A 63 -1.29 1.82 14.47
C ASP A 63 -0.30 2.99 14.64
N PHE A 64 0.63 3.16 13.70
CA PHE A 64 1.71 4.15 13.75
C PHE A 64 1.42 5.35 12.85
N SER A 65 1.80 6.54 13.31
CA SER A 65 1.76 7.77 12.53
C SER A 65 2.99 7.92 11.64
N GLU A 66 2.87 8.77 10.61
CA GLU A 66 4.00 9.13 9.77
C GLU A 66 5.14 9.79 10.58
N ASN A 67 4.83 10.61 11.59
CA ASN A 67 5.87 11.24 12.40
C ASN A 67 6.54 10.26 13.36
N GLU A 68 5.80 9.32 13.95
CA GLU A 68 6.36 8.26 14.80
C GLU A 68 7.40 7.44 14.00
N ILE A 69 7.02 7.02 12.79
CA ILE A 69 7.91 6.30 11.87
C ILE A 69 9.12 7.16 11.46
N LYS A 70 8.91 8.45 11.15
CA LYS A 70 10.01 9.35 10.74
C LYS A 70 11.00 9.68 11.87
N LYS A 71 10.54 9.71 13.12
CA LYS A 71 11.38 9.98 14.31
C LYS A 71 12.15 8.75 14.78
N ALA A 72 11.78 7.55 14.33
CA ALA A 72 12.46 6.32 14.70
C ALA A 72 13.95 6.33 14.29
N LYS A 73 14.79 5.78 15.18
CA LYS A 73 16.22 5.63 14.92
C LYS A 73 16.44 4.77 13.67
N ASN A 74 17.46 5.11 12.88
CA ASN A 74 17.81 4.42 11.62
C ASN A 74 16.78 4.57 10.49
N MET A 75 15.77 5.44 10.64
CA MET A 75 14.91 5.82 9.53
C MET A 75 15.72 6.54 8.44
N GLY A 76 15.59 6.05 7.21
CA GLY A 76 16.20 6.67 6.02
C GLY A 76 15.18 6.85 4.90
N THR A 77 15.44 7.80 4.00
CA THR A 77 14.55 8.12 2.87
C THR A 77 14.21 6.93 1.98
N LYS A 78 15.14 5.99 1.81
CA LYS A 78 14.91 4.74 1.07
C LYS A 78 13.94 3.81 1.82
N ILE A 79 14.16 3.61 3.12
CA ILE A 79 13.32 2.75 3.97
C ILE A 79 11.89 3.29 3.98
N PHE A 80 11.72 4.59 4.21
CA PHE A 80 10.42 5.25 4.18
C PHE A 80 9.67 5.04 2.85
N ARG A 81 10.40 5.14 1.73
CA ARG A 81 9.85 4.89 0.40
C ARG A 81 9.41 3.45 0.19
N GLU A 82 10.20 2.48 0.68
CA GLU A 82 9.84 1.06 0.63
C GLU A 82 8.57 0.79 1.44
N ILE A 83 8.50 1.27 2.68
CA ILE A 83 7.31 1.15 3.54
C ILE A 83 6.08 1.76 2.87
N SER A 84 6.19 3.00 2.38
CA SER A 84 5.09 3.70 1.71
C SER A 84 4.59 2.96 0.46
N LYS A 85 5.51 2.36 -0.31
CA LYS A 85 5.17 1.56 -1.49
C LYS A 85 4.43 0.28 -1.10
N GLU A 86 4.87 -0.41 -0.05
CA GLU A 86 4.24 -1.64 0.41
C GLU A 86 2.87 -1.41 1.06
N LEU A 87 2.70 -0.32 1.83
CA LEU A 87 1.40 0.12 2.35
C LEU A 87 0.41 0.37 1.21
N ARG A 88 0.83 1.15 0.19
CA ARG A 88 -0.01 1.41 -0.99
C ARG A 88 -0.37 0.15 -1.76
N LYS A 89 0.56 -0.80 -1.90
CA LYS A 89 0.29 -2.09 -2.57
C LYS A 89 -0.75 -2.93 -1.82
N ARG A 90 -0.81 -2.80 -0.50
CA ARG A 90 -1.73 -3.54 0.40
C ARG A 90 -3.02 -2.78 0.68
N GLY A 91 -3.16 -1.55 0.20
CA GLY A 91 -4.30 -0.70 0.53
C GLY A 91 -4.31 -0.18 1.98
N LEU A 92 -3.21 -0.35 2.71
CA LEU A 92 -3.06 0.07 4.11
C LEU A 92 -2.64 1.54 4.19
N LYS A 93 -2.93 2.18 5.32
CA LYS A 93 -2.54 3.57 5.59
C LYS A 93 -2.03 3.73 7.01
N LEU A 94 -1.07 4.63 7.19
CA LEU A 94 -0.63 5.05 8.51
C LEU A 94 -1.74 5.83 9.22
N LYS A 95 -1.67 5.84 10.56
CA LYS A 95 -2.54 6.63 11.41
C LYS A 95 -2.45 8.11 11.07
N ILE A 96 -3.61 8.74 10.89
CA ILE A 96 -3.71 10.19 10.70
C ILE A 96 -3.55 10.87 12.07
N GLU A 97 -2.66 11.84 12.17
CA GLU A 97 -2.55 12.69 13.36
C GLU A 97 -3.70 13.70 13.36
N GLY A 98 -4.40 13.79 14.49
CA GLY A 98 -5.45 14.78 14.75
C GLY A 98 -4.90 16.05 15.37
#